data_AF-A0A2V5T2H4-F1
#
_entry.id   AF-A0A2V5T2H4-F1
#
_cell.length_a   1.000
_cell.length_b   1.000
_cell.length_c   1.000
_cell.angle_alpha   90.00
_cell.angle_beta   90.00
_cell.angle_gamma   90.00
#
_symmetry.space_group_name_H-M   'P 1'
#
loop_
_entity.id
_entity.type
_entity.pdbx_description
1 polymer ?
#
loop_
_entity_poly.entity_id
_entity_poly.type
_entity_poly.pdbx_seq_one_letter_code
_entity_poly.pdbx_strand_id
1 'polypeptide(L)'
;MQTSRTNIHISIRDQRLTLKEGGVPIRSYPVSTSRFGAGTEEGSMKTPTGRFRVAEKIGEGLPSDTVFQRRAPLQPGDPLPPTEDLVMSRILWLDGLDEHNANTRDRFIYIHGTRHEDKIG
;
A
#
# COMPACT_ATOMS: atom_id res chain seq x y z
N MET A 1 3.35 21.02 -22.25
CA MET A 1 2.99 21.15 -20.82
C MET A 1 3.85 20.18 -20.05
N GLN A 2 4.75 20.65 -19.19
CA GLN A 2 5.60 19.77 -18.40
C GLN A 2 4.73 19.20 -17.28
N THR A 3 4.34 17.93 -17.41
CA THR A 3 3.57 17.25 -16.36
C THR A 3 4.42 17.19 -15.10
N SER A 4 4.00 17.91 -14.06
CA SER A 4 4.63 17.90 -12.75
C SER A 4 4.75 16.46 -12.24
N ARG A 5 5.92 16.08 -11.73
CA ARG A 5 6.17 14.71 -11.26
C ARG A 5 5.36 14.45 -9.98
N THR A 6 4.37 13.57 -10.07
CA THR A 6 3.62 13.07 -8.91
C THR A 6 4.42 11.99 -8.19
N ASN A 7 4.50 12.04 -6.86
CA ASN A 7 5.10 10.99 -6.04
C ASN A 7 4.39 10.84 -4.70
N ILE A 8 4.55 9.68 -4.10
CA ILE A 8 4.05 9.36 -2.76
C ILE A 8 5.25 9.30 -1.81
N HIS A 9 5.13 9.97 -0.67
CA HIS A 9 6.07 9.88 0.43
C HIS A 9 5.38 9.27 1.65
N ILE A 10 5.91 8.19 2.20
CA ILE A 10 5.39 7.54 3.40
C ILE A 10 6.42 7.69 4.51
N SER A 11 6.00 8.27 5.64
CA SER A 11 6.76 8.31 6.87
C SER A 11 6.26 7.21 7.80
N ILE A 12 7.14 6.24 8.10
CA ILE A 12 6.89 5.19 9.11
C ILE A 12 6.78 5.84 10.50
N ARG A 13 7.63 6.83 10.79
CA ARG A 13 7.63 7.50 12.09
C ARG A 13 6.32 8.22 12.36
N ASP A 14 5.82 8.94 11.35
CA ASP A 14 4.65 9.80 11.50
C ASP A 14 3.36 9.11 11.08
N GLN A 15 3.43 7.84 10.67
CA GLN A 15 2.28 7.04 10.22
C GLN A 15 1.44 7.81 9.19
N ARG A 16 2.13 8.37 8.20
CA ARG A 16 1.58 9.35 7.25
C ARG A 16 2.03 9.09 5.82
N LEU A 17 1.06 9.05 4.92
CA LEU A 17 1.27 9.11 3.47
C LEU A 17 0.99 10.53 2.98
N THR A 18 1.91 11.09 2.21
CA THR A 18 1.77 12.41 1.59
C THR A 18 1.92 12.27 0.08
N LEU A 19 0.88 12.65 -0.66
CA LEU A 19 0.91 12.77 -2.11
C LEU A 19 1.48 14.14 -2.47
N LYS A 20 2.52 14.16 -3.29
CA LYS A 20 3.19 15.37 -3.74
C LYS A 20 3.10 15.51 -5.25
N GLU A 21 2.89 16.72 -5.73
CA GLU A 21 2.97 17.09 -7.14
C GLU A 21 4.02 18.19 -7.30
N GLY A 22 5.04 17.96 -8.12
CA GLY A 22 6.15 18.91 -8.25
C GLY A 22 6.90 19.18 -6.93
N GLY A 23 6.85 18.24 -5.98
CA GLY A 23 7.42 18.38 -4.64
C GLY A 23 6.51 19.04 -3.60
N VAL A 24 5.39 19.65 -4.03
CA VAL A 24 4.42 20.28 -3.14
C VAL A 24 3.42 19.24 -2.63
N PRO A 25 3.20 19.11 -1.30
CA PRO A 25 2.14 18.27 -0.74
C PRO A 25 0.76 18.74 -1.22
N ILE A 26 0.00 17.85 -1.85
CA ILE A 26 -1.37 18.14 -2.33
C ILE A 26 -2.43 17.37 -1.54
N ARG A 27 -2.07 16.22 -0.94
CA ARG A 27 -2.93 15.43 -0.06
C ARG A 27 -2.11 14.70 0.99
N SER A 28 -2.72 14.42 2.13
CA SER A 28 -2.08 13.64 3.19
C SER A 28 -3.10 12.78 3.92
N TYR A 29 -2.72 11.54 4.18
CA TYR A 29 -3.58 10.51 4.77
C TYR A 29 -2.83 9.86 5.93
N PRO A 30 -3.51 9.55 7.06
CA PRO A 30 -2.93 8.63 8.03
C PRO A 30 -2.78 7.25 7.36
N VAL A 31 -1.78 6.49 7.79
CA VAL A 31 -1.56 5.09 7.38
C VAL A 31 -1.10 4.28 8.57
N SER A 32 -1.21 2.96 8.52
CA SER A 32 -0.53 2.07 9.46
C SER A 32 0.52 1.26 8.69
N THR A 33 1.77 1.35 9.11
CA THR A 33 2.85 0.48 8.62
C THR A 33 3.05 -0.70 9.57
N SER A 34 3.91 -1.64 9.22
CA SER A 34 4.13 -2.83 10.04
C SER A 34 4.57 -2.47 11.46
N ARG A 35 3.92 -3.09 12.45
CA ARG A 35 4.34 -3.05 13.86
C ARG A 35 5.74 -3.64 14.09
N PHE A 36 6.24 -4.46 13.16
CA PHE A 36 7.57 -5.07 13.23
C PHE A 36 8.69 -4.11 12.79
N GLY A 37 8.33 -2.87 12.42
CA GLY A 37 9.27 -1.83 12.05
C GLY A 37 9.76 -1.96 10.61
N ALA A 38 10.91 -1.35 10.34
CA ALA A 38 11.51 -1.29 9.02
C ALA A 38 12.43 -2.48 8.74
N GLY A 39 12.37 -3.04 7.52
CA GLY A 39 13.24 -4.14 7.10
C GLY A 39 12.81 -4.79 5.79
N THR A 40 13.75 -5.53 5.18
CA THR A 40 13.60 -6.14 3.85
C THR A 40 13.71 -7.65 3.87
N GLU A 41 13.92 -8.27 5.04
CA GLU A 41 14.12 -9.71 5.16
C GLU A 41 12.83 -10.48 4.80
N GLU A 42 12.96 -11.57 4.06
CA GLU A 42 11.85 -12.44 3.67
C GLU A 42 11.12 -12.99 4.91
N GLY A 43 9.80 -13.05 4.86
CA GLY A 43 8.98 -13.50 6.01
C GLY A 43 9.02 -12.62 7.27
N SER A 44 9.77 -11.51 7.29
CA SER A 44 9.90 -10.65 8.49
C SER A 44 8.64 -9.87 8.85
N MET A 45 7.69 -9.77 7.92
CA MET A 45 6.50 -8.92 8.01
C MET A 45 6.81 -7.42 8.20
N LYS A 46 8.07 -6.98 8.04
CA LYS A 46 8.50 -5.59 8.19
C LYS A 46 8.20 -4.75 6.94
N THR A 47 8.06 -3.45 7.13
CA THR A 47 7.87 -2.48 6.04
C THR A 47 9.24 -2.10 5.43
N PRO A 48 9.49 -2.33 4.13
CA PRO A 48 10.74 -1.90 3.51
C PRO A 48 10.78 -0.37 3.35
N THR A 49 12.00 0.19 3.32
CA THR A 49 12.24 1.61 3.03
C THR A 49 13.03 1.77 1.72
N GLY A 50 13.08 2.99 1.20
CA GLY A 50 13.80 3.33 -0.02
C GLY A 50 12.86 3.82 -1.13
N ARG A 51 13.33 3.70 -2.37
CA ARG A 51 12.58 4.07 -3.58
C ARG A 51 11.79 2.87 -4.07
N PHE A 52 10.58 3.17 -4.50
CA PHE A 52 9.64 2.20 -5.04
C PHE A 52 8.97 2.77 -6.29
N ARG A 53 8.41 1.89 -7.10
CA ARG A 53 7.42 2.27 -8.12
C ARG A 53 6.14 1.48 -7.91
N VAL A 54 4.99 2.09 -8.21
CA VAL A 54 3.74 1.34 -8.36
C VAL A 54 3.84 0.56 -9.65
N ALA A 55 3.99 -0.75 -9.53
CA ALA A 55 4.15 -1.65 -10.65
C ALA A 55 2.82 -2.14 -11.18
N GLU A 56 1.80 -2.24 -10.31
CA GLU A 56 0.45 -2.63 -10.69
C GLU A 56 -0.57 -1.91 -9.81
N LYS A 57 -1.73 -1.59 -10.41
CA LYS A 57 -2.89 -1.03 -9.70
C LYS A 57 -4.05 -1.99 -9.91
N ILE A 58 -4.59 -2.51 -8.82
CA ILE A 58 -5.66 -3.52 -8.87
C ILE A 58 -6.91 -2.96 -8.22
N GLY A 59 -8.04 -3.21 -8.88
CA GLY A 59 -9.37 -2.79 -8.44
C GLY A 59 -9.91 -1.54 -9.12
N GLU A 60 -9.25 -0.99 -10.16
CA GLU A 60 -9.79 0.14 -10.91
C GLU A 60 -11.24 -0.11 -11.36
N GLY A 61 -12.11 0.89 -11.20
CA GLY A 61 -13.55 0.81 -11.50
C GLY A 61 -14.41 0.03 -10.50
N LEU A 62 -13.83 -0.68 -9.52
CA LEU A 62 -14.61 -1.44 -8.54
C LEU A 62 -15.15 -0.57 -7.38
N PRO A 63 -16.18 -1.00 -6.64
CA PRO A 63 -16.61 -0.31 -5.42
C PRO A 63 -15.48 -0.08 -4.40
N SER A 64 -15.56 0.96 -3.58
CA SER A 64 -14.52 1.30 -2.59
C SER A 64 -14.45 0.31 -1.42
N ASP A 65 -15.54 -0.40 -1.16
CA ASP A 65 -15.68 -1.45 -0.14
C ASP A 65 -15.29 -2.85 -0.66
N THR A 66 -14.80 -2.95 -1.90
CA THR A 66 -14.34 -4.23 -2.48
C THR A 66 -13.26 -4.85 -1.62
N VAL A 67 -13.45 -6.11 -1.24
CA VAL A 67 -12.47 -6.96 -0.54
C VAL A 67 -11.69 -7.77 -1.56
N PHE A 68 -10.37 -7.88 -1.36
CA PHE A 68 -9.48 -8.66 -2.22
C PHE A 68 -8.91 -9.87 -1.46
N GLN A 69 -8.97 -11.05 -2.08
CA GLN A 69 -8.26 -12.23 -1.62
C GLN A 69 -7.24 -12.64 -2.68
N ARG A 70 -5.95 -12.77 -2.30
CA ARG A 70 -4.85 -13.07 -3.23
C ARG A 70 -4.80 -12.11 -4.44
N ARG A 71 -5.18 -10.84 -4.22
CA ARG A 71 -5.30 -9.76 -5.22
C ARG A 71 -6.46 -9.91 -6.22
N ALA A 72 -7.35 -10.88 -6.08
CA ALA A 72 -8.59 -10.96 -6.84
C ALA A 72 -9.76 -10.36 -6.02
N PRO A 73 -10.68 -9.60 -6.64
CA PRO A 73 -11.85 -9.08 -5.94
C PRO A 73 -12.82 -10.22 -5.60
N LEU A 74 -13.33 -10.21 -4.37
CA LEU A 74 -14.45 -11.07 -3.98
C LEU A 74 -15.72 -10.59 -4.65
N GLN A 75 -16.56 -11.54 -5.07
CA GLN A 75 -17.87 -11.28 -5.62
C GLN A 75 -18.92 -11.13 -4.52
N PRO A 76 -20.04 -10.43 -4.78
CA PRO A 76 -21.17 -10.42 -3.86
C PRO A 76 -21.61 -11.84 -3.48
N GLY A 77 -21.62 -12.15 -2.18
CA GLY A 77 -22.00 -13.46 -1.64
C GLY A 77 -20.82 -14.41 -1.36
N ASP A 78 -19.61 -14.09 -1.81
CA ASP A 78 -18.43 -14.87 -1.42
C ASP A 78 -18.19 -14.78 0.09
N PRO A 79 -17.81 -15.89 0.76
CA PRO A 79 -17.46 -15.84 2.17
C PRO A 79 -16.20 -14.99 2.37
N LEU A 80 -16.22 -14.13 3.39
CA LEU A 80 -15.03 -13.36 3.74
C LEU A 80 -13.90 -14.29 4.20
N PRO A 81 -12.62 -13.93 3.94
CA PRO A 81 -11.49 -14.67 4.46
C PRO A 81 -11.54 -14.67 6.00
N PRO A 82 -11.09 -15.75 6.68
CA PRO A 82 -11.12 -15.86 8.13
C PRO A 82 -9.99 -15.03 8.78
N THR A 83 -9.98 -13.72 8.54
CA THR A 83 -9.05 -12.75 9.10
C THR A 83 -9.74 -11.40 9.25
N GLU A 84 -9.30 -10.63 10.24
CA GLU A 84 -9.73 -9.24 10.44
C GLU A 84 -8.93 -8.26 9.57
N ASP A 85 -7.78 -8.68 9.05
CA ASP A 85 -6.89 -7.87 8.21
C ASP A 85 -7.25 -8.02 6.73
N LEU A 86 -8.39 -7.43 6.36
CA LEU A 86 -8.89 -7.46 4.98
C LEU A 86 -8.17 -6.43 4.11
N VAL A 87 -7.74 -6.87 2.94
CA VAL A 87 -7.22 -5.98 1.89
C VAL A 87 -8.40 -5.42 1.11
N MET A 88 -8.58 -4.10 1.14
CA MET A 88 -9.77 -3.45 0.60
C MET A 88 -9.47 -2.30 -0.36
N SER A 89 -10.53 -1.83 -1.02
CA SER A 89 -10.58 -0.66 -1.89
C SER A 89 -9.73 -0.81 -3.14
N ARG A 90 -8.41 -0.73 -3.03
CA ARG A 90 -7.44 -0.83 -4.13
C ARG A 90 -6.15 -1.44 -3.61
N ILE A 91 -5.39 -2.05 -4.51
CA ILE A 91 -4.02 -2.52 -4.23
C ILE A 91 -3.07 -1.77 -5.16
N LEU A 92 -2.10 -1.07 -4.57
CA LEU A 92 -0.96 -0.51 -5.30
C LEU A 92 0.25 -1.41 -5.02
N TRP A 93 0.53 -2.35 -5.92
CA TRP A 93 1.63 -3.31 -5.75
C TRP A 93 2.95 -2.67 -6.15
N LEU A 94 3.94 -2.78 -5.27
CA LEU A 94 5.20 -2.07 -5.37
C LEU A 94 6.33 -2.96 -5.88
N ASP A 95 7.15 -2.41 -6.78
CA ASP A 95 8.51 -2.92 -7.02
C ASP A 95 9.51 -2.06 -6.23
N GLY A 96 10.55 -2.70 -5.72
CA GLY A 96 11.72 -2.02 -5.17
C GLY A 96 12.64 -1.48 -6.26
N LEU A 97 13.18 -0.29 -6.07
CA LEU A 97 14.11 0.35 -7.01
C LEU A 97 15.53 0.48 -6.46
N ASP A 98 15.74 0.14 -5.18
CA ASP A 98 17.05 0.13 -4.54
C ASP A 98 17.48 -1.32 -4.29
N GLU A 99 18.78 -1.58 -4.31
CA GLU A 99 19.32 -2.94 -4.17
C GLU A 99 18.82 -3.64 -2.91
N HIS A 100 18.79 -2.93 -1.76
CA HIS A 100 18.36 -3.49 -0.49
C HIS A 100 16.87 -3.81 -0.41
N ASN A 101 16.05 -3.24 -1.30
CA ASN A 101 14.60 -3.45 -1.35
C ASN A 101 14.13 -4.16 -2.64
N ALA A 102 15.03 -4.70 -3.44
CA ALA A 102 14.71 -5.33 -4.73
C ALA A 102 13.66 -6.46 -4.62
N ASN A 103 13.60 -7.16 -3.48
CA ASN A 103 12.64 -8.23 -3.21
C ASN A 103 11.22 -7.76 -2.82
N THR A 104 10.93 -6.46 -2.87
CA THR A 104 9.64 -5.87 -2.42
C THR A 104 8.43 -6.51 -3.11
N ARG A 105 8.52 -6.79 -4.42
CA ARG A 105 7.40 -7.37 -5.17
C ARG A 105 7.12 -8.81 -4.72
N ASP A 106 8.18 -9.61 -4.57
CA ASP A 106 8.12 -11.02 -4.17
C ASP A 106 7.58 -11.19 -2.76
N ARG A 107 7.85 -10.20 -1.89
CA ARG A 107 7.30 -10.10 -0.53
C ARG A 107 5.86 -9.61 -0.47
N PHE A 108 5.21 -9.40 -1.62
CA PHE A 108 3.83 -8.91 -1.72
C PHE A 108 3.59 -7.60 -0.97
N ILE A 109 4.54 -6.66 -1.04
CA ILE A 109 4.38 -5.35 -0.41
C ILE A 109 3.49 -4.46 -1.29
N TYR A 110 2.38 -3.99 -0.75
CA TYR A 110 1.45 -3.09 -1.42
C TYR A 110 0.84 -2.06 -0.48
N ILE A 111 0.38 -0.94 -1.03
CA ILE A 111 -0.49 0.01 -0.32
C ILE A 111 -1.93 -0.42 -0.60
N HIS A 112 -2.74 -0.53 0.45
CA HIS A 112 -4.14 -0.93 0.32
C HIS A 112 -5.06 -0.23 1.33
N GLY A 113 -6.37 -0.33 1.09
CA GLY A 113 -7.40 0.07 2.06
C GLY A 113 -7.64 -1.02 3.11
N THR A 114 -8.27 -0.65 4.22
CA THR A 114 -8.60 -1.54 5.34
C THR A 114 -10.04 -1.29 5.79
N ARG A 115 -10.68 -2.29 6.41
CA ARG A 115 -12.00 -2.12 7.04
C ARG A 115 -11.95 -1.31 8.34
N HIS A 116 -10.76 -1.20 8.96
CA HIS A 116 -10.57 -0.54 10.26
C HIS A 116 -10.00 0.88 10.06
N GLU A 117 -10.66 1.70 9.24
CA GLU A 117 -10.21 3.08 8.97
C GLU A 117 -10.11 3.93 10.25
N ASP A 118 -10.97 3.64 11.23
CA ASP A 118 -11.02 4.25 12.56
C ASP A 118 -9.80 3.92 13.43
N LYS A 119 -9.02 2.90 13.07
CA LYS A 119 -7.84 2.44 13.81
C LYS A 119 -6.51 2.78 13.13
N ILE A 120 -6.54 3.54 12.04
CA ILE A 120 -5.33 3.92 11.32
C ILE A 120 -4.50 4.90 12.16
N GLY A 121 -3.23 4.52 12.39
CA GLY A 121 -2.23 5.26 13.17
C GLY A 121 -1.24 4.33 13.84
#